data_AF-A0A7S0WWB6-F1
#
_entry.id   AF-A0A7S0WWB6-F1
#
_cell.length_a   1.000
_cell.length_b   1.000
_cell.length_c   1.000
_cell.angle_alpha   90.00
_cell.angle_beta   90.00
_cell.angle_gamma   90.00
#
_symmetry.space_group_name_H-M   'P 1'
#
loop_
_entity.id
_entity.type
_entity.pdbx_description
1 polymer ?
#
loop_
_entity_poly.entity_id
_entity_poly.type
_entity_poly.pdbx_seq_one_letter_code
_entity_poly.pdbx_strand_id
1 'polypeptide(L)'
;MSCSPDQATFTDVTAVQPSPDGSGGQVVAELSYFIDPYMGARFYNSCKDVKFGAANVPAMSFIGGGAQDYQQWLDFLGTVKDKRFPPVGSPFQINFPPVDTAPAGMAPLNATSFVACGDNAFRCSCSDCPEGPECSEPDDDGSHASHKRCHVGAMTCWDFSL
;
A
#
# COMPACT_ATOMS: atom_id res chain seq x y z
N MET A 1 -1.53 15.46 1.51
CA MET A 1 -2.12 15.91 2.78
C MET A 1 -1.59 17.29 3.22
N SER A 2 -0.33 17.45 3.60
CA SER A 2 0.10 18.60 4.43
C SER A 2 0.19 19.98 3.75
N CYS A 3 0.49 20.05 2.45
CA CYS A 3 0.83 21.32 1.79
C CYS A 3 -0.08 21.66 0.60
N SER A 4 -1.26 21.04 0.50
CA SER A 4 -2.21 21.36 -0.56
C SER A 4 -2.78 22.76 -0.33
N PRO A 5 -2.87 23.63 -1.37
CA PRO A 5 -3.54 24.92 -1.23
C PRO A 5 -5.04 24.75 -0.90
N ASP A 6 -5.64 23.64 -1.33
CA ASP A 6 -7.05 23.32 -1.13
C ASP A 6 -7.28 22.33 0.02
N GLN A 7 -6.36 22.24 0.99
CA GLN A 7 -6.42 21.25 2.09
C GLN A 7 -7.77 21.23 2.82
N ALA A 8 -8.40 22.39 3.01
CA ALA A 8 -9.68 22.53 3.68
C ALA A 8 -10.86 21.86 2.94
N THR A 9 -10.69 21.47 1.68
CA THR A 9 -11.75 20.79 0.92
C THR A 9 -11.93 19.32 1.31
N PHE A 10 -10.89 18.67 1.81
CA PHE A 10 -10.85 17.24 2.13
C PHE A 10 -10.35 16.93 3.55
N THR A 11 -10.08 17.94 4.38
CA THR A 11 -9.57 17.78 5.74
C THR A 11 -10.48 18.54 6.72
N ASP A 12 -10.90 17.87 7.79
CA ASP A 12 -11.70 18.46 8.86
C ASP A 12 -10.99 18.29 10.21
N VAL A 13 -10.79 19.38 10.95
CA VAL A 13 -10.12 19.32 12.27
C VAL A 13 -11.16 18.98 13.34
N THR A 14 -11.03 17.79 13.94
CA THR A 14 -12.00 17.29 14.91
C THR A 14 -11.59 17.58 16.36
N ALA A 15 -10.29 17.76 16.62
CA ALA A 15 -9.81 18.16 17.93
C ALA A 15 -8.54 19.04 17.86
N VAL A 16 -8.45 19.97 18.81
CA VAL A 16 -7.29 20.83 19.03
C VAL A 16 -6.84 20.74 20.47
N GLN A 17 -5.58 21.07 20.73
CA GLN A 17 -5.01 21.13 22.08
C GLN A 17 -4.13 22.37 22.25
N PRO A 18 -3.90 22.83 23.50
CA PRO A 18 -2.97 23.92 23.75
C PRO A 18 -1.56 23.60 23.24
N SER A 19 -0.90 24.60 22.66
CA SER A 19 0.46 24.44 22.15
C SER A 19 1.44 24.10 23.29
N PRO A 20 2.27 23.05 23.15
CA PRO A 20 3.24 22.67 24.18
C PRO A 20 4.35 23.69 24.39
N ASP A 21 4.56 24.61 23.43
CA ASP A 21 5.62 25.61 23.46
C ASP A 21 5.31 26.83 24.34
N GLY A 22 4.12 26.88 24.95
CA GLY A 22 3.72 27.99 25.82
C GLY A 22 3.39 29.29 25.07
N SER A 23 3.29 29.26 23.73
CA SER A 23 2.93 30.43 22.91
C SER A 23 1.48 30.91 23.10
N GLY A 24 0.65 30.16 23.84
CA GLY A 24 -0.78 30.41 24.00
C GLY A 24 -1.62 30.04 22.77
N GLY A 25 -0.99 29.52 21.71
CA GLY A 25 -1.67 29.01 20.52
C GLY A 25 -2.35 27.65 20.72
N GLN A 26 -3.11 27.23 19.72
CA GLN A 26 -3.69 25.89 19.62
C GLN A 26 -3.00 25.12 18.50
N VAL A 27 -2.82 23.81 18.70
CA VAL A 27 -2.30 22.88 17.70
C VAL A 27 -3.32 21.78 17.42
N VAL A 28 -3.28 21.20 16.22
CA VAL A 28 -4.18 20.11 15.84
C VAL A 28 -3.83 18.85 16.63
N ALA A 29 -4.82 18.26 17.29
CA ALA A 29 -4.69 17.00 18.03
C ALA A 29 -5.30 15.83 17.24
N GLU A 30 -6.38 16.08 16.51
CA GLU A 30 -7.06 15.09 15.68
C GLU A 30 -7.70 15.76 14.46
N LEU A 31 -7.70 15.05 13.34
CA LEU A 31 -8.42 15.43 12.14
C LEU A 31 -9.03 14.22 11.42
N SER A 32 -10.03 14.48 10.60
CA SER A 32 -10.57 13.56 9.61
C SER A 32 -10.08 13.95 8.22
N TYR A 33 -9.70 12.95 7.44
CA TYR A 33 -9.17 13.10 6.09
C TYR A 33 -9.99 12.26 5.11
N PHE A 34 -10.71 12.92 4.22
CA PHE A 34 -11.62 12.27 3.29
C PHE A 34 -10.89 11.90 2.01
N ILE A 35 -10.92 10.63 1.64
CA ILE A 35 -10.26 10.11 0.43
C ILE A 35 -11.29 9.42 -0.44
N ASP A 36 -11.23 9.67 -1.74
CA ASP A 36 -12.01 8.93 -2.71
C ASP A 36 -11.67 7.42 -2.67
N PRO A 37 -12.66 6.50 -2.56
CA PRO A 37 -12.39 5.07 -2.39
C PRO A 37 -11.63 4.46 -3.57
N TYR A 38 -11.86 4.96 -4.79
CA TYR A 38 -11.15 4.50 -5.97
C TYR A 38 -9.68 4.91 -5.90
N MET A 39 -9.40 6.15 -5.51
CA MET A 39 -8.04 6.62 -5.25
C MET A 39 -7.37 5.80 -4.13
N GLY A 40 -8.04 5.56 -3.01
CA GLY A 40 -7.52 4.80 -1.88
C GLY A 40 -7.15 3.36 -2.27
N ALA A 41 -8.06 2.65 -2.95
CA ALA A 41 -7.82 1.30 -3.44
C ALA A 41 -6.66 1.25 -4.45
N ARG A 42 -6.61 2.20 -5.40
CA ARG A 42 -5.50 2.32 -6.35
C ARG A 42 -4.16 2.52 -5.65
N PHE A 43 -4.13 3.37 -4.61
CA PHE A 43 -2.91 3.64 -3.86
C PHE A 43 -2.41 2.40 -3.11
N TYR A 44 -3.29 1.70 -2.38
CA TYR A 44 -2.94 0.45 -1.70
C TYR A 44 -2.43 -0.61 -2.69
N ASN A 45 -3.17 -0.84 -3.78
CA ASN A 45 -2.82 -1.86 -4.78
C ASN A 45 -1.49 -1.57 -5.48
N SER A 46 -1.12 -0.29 -5.64
CA SER A 46 0.19 0.07 -6.19
C SER A 46 1.38 -0.28 -5.29
N CYS A 47 1.15 -0.51 -3.99
CA CYS A 47 2.20 -0.71 -2.99
C CYS A 47 2.17 -2.09 -2.32
N LYS A 48 1.05 -2.84 -2.41
CA LYS A 48 0.81 -4.03 -1.57
C LYS A 48 1.85 -5.14 -1.77
N ASP A 49 2.41 -5.26 -2.96
CA ASP A 49 3.31 -6.35 -3.35
C ASP A 49 4.81 -6.00 -3.29
N VAL A 50 5.14 -4.72 -3.05
CA VAL A 50 6.52 -4.21 -3.02
C VAL A 50 7.37 -4.98 -2.03
N LYS A 51 8.59 -5.35 -2.43
CA LYS A 51 9.54 -6.09 -1.60
C LYS A 51 10.50 -5.16 -0.87
N PHE A 52 10.77 -5.50 0.38
CA PHE A 52 11.92 -4.98 1.10
C PHE A 52 13.18 -5.71 0.66
N GLY A 53 13.97 -5.06 -0.20
CA GLY A 53 15.07 -5.69 -0.95
C GLY A 53 16.10 -6.44 -0.11
N ALA A 54 16.38 -6.00 1.12
CA ALA A 54 17.39 -6.64 1.97
C ALA A 54 16.96 -8.03 2.50
N ALA A 55 15.66 -8.29 2.64
CA ALA A 55 15.15 -9.53 3.23
C ALA A 55 14.19 -10.31 2.31
N ASN A 56 13.88 -9.76 1.12
CA ASN A 56 12.91 -10.32 0.17
C ASN A 56 11.53 -10.63 0.82
N VAL A 57 11.13 -9.80 1.79
CA VAL A 57 9.81 -9.86 2.43
C VAL A 57 8.94 -8.69 1.96
N PRO A 58 7.60 -8.79 1.97
CA PRO A 58 6.75 -7.66 1.63
C PRO A 58 7.04 -6.44 2.52
N ALA A 59 7.20 -5.25 1.92
CA ALA A 59 7.40 -4.01 2.67
C ALA A 59 6.21 -3.72 3.61
N MET A 60 5.00 -4.12 3.18
CA MET A 60 3.78 -4.04 3.98
C MET A 60 3.83 -4.86 5.27
N SER A 61 4.75 -5.82 5.43
CA SER A 61 4.96 -6.48 6.73
C SER A 61 5.49 -5.52 7.80
N PHE A 62 6.09 -4.39 7.40
CA PHE A 62 6.61 -3.37 8.31
C PHE A 62 5.69 -2.14 8.40
N ILE A 63 5.13 -1.71 7.26
CA ILE A 63 4.34 -0.45 7.16
C ILE A 63 2.84 -0.66 6.92
N GLY A 64 2.39 -1.91 6.86
CA GLY A 64 1.02 -2.27 6.50
C GLY A 64 0.13 -2.58 7.70
N GLY A 65 0.69 -2.87 8.87
CA GLY A 65 -0.11 -3.20 10.06
C GLY A 65 -0.99 -4.45 9.92
N GLY A 66 -0.69 -5.34 8.96
CA GLY A 66 -1.53 -6.49 8.61
C GLY A 66 -2.75 -6.17 7.76
N ALA A 67 -2.84 -4.96 7.21
CA ALA A 67 -3.96 -4.51 6.39
C ALA A 67 -4.14 -5.33 5.10
N GLN A 68 -5.38 -5.73 4.83
CA GLN A 68 -5.77 -6.46 3.62
C GLN A 68 -6.45 -5.59 2.57
N ASP A 69 -6.77 -4.35 2.93
CA ASP A 69 -7.39 -3.37 2.05
C ASP A 69 -6.85 -1.97 2.37
N TYR A 70 -7.22 -0.99 1.52
CA TYR A 70 -6.74 0.38 1.67
C TYR A 70 -7.26 1.05 2.96
N GLN A 71 -8.45 0.69 3.43
CA GLN A 71 -9.06 1.32 4.60
C GLN A 71 -8.31 0.91 5.86
N GLN A 72 -8.12 -0.39 6.06
CA GLN A 72 -7.30 -0.94 7.16
C GLN A 72 -5.88 -0.36 7.13
N TRP A 73 -5.32 -0.16 5.94
CA TRP A 73 -3.98 0.39 5.80
C TRP A 73 -3.92 1.87 6.16
N LEU A 74 -4.87 2.68 5.71
CA LEU A 74 -4.94 4.09 6.06
C LEU A 74 -5.25 4.30 7.54
N ASP A 75 -6.18 3.53 8.12
CA ASP A 75 -6.41 3.51 9.56
C ASP A 75 -5.14 3.13 10.31
N PHE A 76 -4.38 2.18 9.74
CA PHE A 76 -3.05 1.89 10.23
C PHE A 76 -2.12 3.10 10.11
N LEU A 77 -2.02 3.81 9.00
CA LEU A 77 -1.11 4.97 8.95
C LEU A 77 -1.56 6.13 9.85
N GLY A 78 -2.86 6.34 10.03
CA GLY A 78 -3.43 7.48 10.72
C GLY A 78 -3.55 7.35 12.24
N THR A 79 -3.54 6.13 12.79
CA THR A 79 -3.56 5.99 14.26
C THR A 79 -2.31 6.62 14.86
N VAL A 80 -2.50 7.41 15.91
CA VAL A 80 -1.41 8.03 16.64
C VAL A 80 -0.45 6.97 17.21
N LYS A 81 0.84 7.22 17.07
CA LYS A 81 1.93 6.33 17.50
C LYS A 81 1.82 5.90 18.97
N ASP A 82 1.25 6.75 19.83
CA ASP A 82 1.15 6.51 21.28
C ASP A 82 0.12 5.41 21.62
N LYS A 83 -0.79 5.09 20.70
CA LYS A 83 -1.75 3.98 20.85
C LYS A 83 -1.19 2.63 20.39
N ARG A 84 0.12 2.54 20.10
CA ARG A 84 0.73 1.39 19.43
C ARG A 84 1.99 0.86 20.07
N PHE A 85 2.26 -0.41 19.80
CA PHE A 85 3.52 -1.06 20.11
C PHE A 85 4.06 -1.80 18.87
N PRO A 86 5.22 -1.44 18.33
CA PRO A 86 6.10 -0.32 18.75
C PRO A 86 5.45 1.05 18.48
N PRO A 87 5.91 2.14 19.14
CA PRO A 87 5.33 3.49 19.02
C PRO A 87 5.75 4.16 17.70
N VAL A 88 5.31 3.57 16.60
CA VAL A 88 5.53 4.05 15.22
C VAL A 88 4.18 4.34 14.58
N GLY A 89 4.14 5.37 13.72
CA GLY A 89 2.91 5.81 13.06
C GLY A 89 2.76 7.32 13.10
N SER A 90 1.51 7.78 13.06
CA SER A 90 1.20 9.20 12.97
C SER A 90 1.59 9.97 14.24
N PRO A 91 2.13 11.20 14.14
CA PRO A 91 2.44 12.03 15.31
C PRO A 91 1.20 12.52 16.07
N PHE A 92 0.03 12.54 15.43
CA PHE A 92 -1.28 12.88 16.01
C PHE A 92 -2.36 12.03 15.32
N GLN A 93 -3.60 12.00 15.81
CA GLN A 93 -4.61 11.11 15.24
C GLN A 93 -5.15 11.65 13.90
N ILE A 94 -5.14 10.80 12.88
CA ILE A 94 -5.74 11.06 11.56
C ILE A 94 -6.75 9.96 11.30
N ASN A 95 -8.00 10.33 11.11
CA ASN A 95 -9.08 9.41 10.79
C ASN A 95 -9.35 9.43 9.29
N PHE A 96 -9.67 8.27 8.71
CA PHE A 96 -10.04 8.14 7.29
C PHE A 96 -11.48 7.65 7.17
N PRO A 97 -12.47 8.49 7.49
CA PRO A 97 -13.86 8.04 7.50
C PRO A 97 -14.40 7.82 6.07
N PRO A 98 -15.48 7.04 5.92
CA PRO A 98 -16.15 6.86 4.64
C PRO A 98 -16.59 8.20 4.00
N VAL A 99 -16.56 8.28 2.67
CA VAL A 99 -16.85 9.51 1.91
C VAL A 99 -18.24 10.09 2.17
N ASP A 100 -19.24 9.25 2.43
CA ASP A 100 -20.61 9.65 2.72
C ASP A 100 -20.76 10.35 4.08
N THR A 101 -19.74 10.30 4.94
CA THR A 101 -19.71 11.02 6.23
C THR A 101 -19.12 12.42 6.13
N ALA A 102 -18.65 12.84 4.94
CA ALA A 102 -18.06 14.15 4.73
C ALA A 102 -19.07 15.29 5.03
N PRO A 103 -18.67 16.33 5.78
CA PRO A 103 -19.49 17.51 5.99
C PRO A 103 -19.95 18.16 4.68
N ALA A 104 -21.11 18.83 4.72
CA ALA A 104 -21.64 19.53 3.56
C ALA A 104 -20.64 20.57 3.03
N GLY A 105 -20.33 20.50 1.73
CA GLY A 105 -19.37 21.40 1.08
C GLY A 105 -17.92 20.91 1.06
N MET A 106 -17.62 19.78 1.70
CA MET A 106 -16.35 19.08 1.52
C MET A 106 -16.43 18.06 0.38
N ALA A 107 -15.30 17.86 -0.29
CA ALA A 107 -15.14 16.86 -1.32
C ALA A 107 -13.94 15.97 -0.96
N PRO A 108 -14.05 14.65 -1.04
CA PRO A 108 -12.91 13.77 -0.80
C PRO A 108 -11.76 14.11 -1.75
N LEU A 109 -10.53 13.91 -1.27
CA LEU A 109 -9.37 14.03 -2.14
C LEU A 109 -9.48 12.99 -3.25
N ASN A 110 -9.57 13.49 -4.47
CA ASN A 110 -9.53 12.72 -5.71
C ASN A 110 -8.44 13.32 -6.60
N ALA A 111 -7.20 12.87 -6.42
CA ALA A 111 -6.10 13.32 -7.25
C ALA A 111 -6.03 12.45 -8.53
N THR A 112 -6.11 13.12 -9.67
CA THR A 112 -6.06 12.47 -10.99
C THR A 112 -4.66 11.96 -11.37
N SER A 113 -3.62 12.34 -10.63
CA SER A 113 -2.22 12.02 -10.93
C SER A 113 -1.68 10.78 -10.20
N PHE A 114 -2.54 9.86 -9.75
CA PHE A 114 -2.09 8.62 -9.12
C PHE A 114 -1.67 7.56 -10.14
N VAL A 115 -0.36 7.37 -10.22
CA VAL A 115 0.30 6.41 -11.11
C VAL A 115 0.10 5.01 -10.56
N ALA A 116 -0.45 4.12 -11.40
CA ALA A 116 -0.64 2.73 -11.03
C ALA A 116 0.67 1.93 -11.18
N CYS A 117 0.62 0.71 -10.64
CA CYS A 117 1.65 -0.29 -10.79
C CYS A 117 1.94 -0.55 -12.28
N GLY A 118 3.16 -0.22 -12.75
CA GLY A 118 3.55 -0.42 -14.16
C GLY A 118 3.05 0.64 -15.16
N ASP A 119 2.50 1.77 -14.69
CA ASP A 119 1.98 2.83 -15.56
C ASP A 119 3.08 3.75 -16.13
N ASN A 120 3.06 3.93 -17.46
CA ASN A 120 3.91 4.84 -18.25
C ASN A 120 5.42 4.78 -17.93
N ALA A 121 6.00 5.90 -17.49
CA ALA A 121 7.43 6.11 -17.27
C ALA A 121 7.90 5.68 -15.86
N PHE A 122 6.98 5.30 -14.97
CA PHE A 122 7.26 4.95 -13.57
C PHE A 122 7.04 3.46 -13.32
N ARG A 123 7.44 2.61 -14.27
CA ARG A 123 7.22 1.17 -14.18
C ARG A 123 8.00 0.58 -13.00
N CYS A 124 7.31 -0.23 -12.21
CA CYS A 124 7.91 -1.03 -11.15
C CYS A 124 8.44 -2.36 -11.73
N SER A 125 9.34 -3.01 -10.99
CA SER A 125 9.79 -4.37 -11.32
C SER A 125 8.64 -5.38 -11.12
N CYS A 126 8.64 -6.49 -11.86
CA CYS A 126 7.63 -7.54 -11.66
C CYS A 126 7.70 -8.20 -10.28
N SER A 127 8.85 -8.15 -9.60
CA SER A 127 8.95 -8.61 -8.21
C SER A 127 8.20 -7.71 -7.23
N ASP A 128 8.10 -6.42 -7.52
CA ASP A 128 7.39 -5.44 -6.69
C ASP A 128 5.94 -5.21 -7.16
N CYS A 129 5.63 -5.62 -8.38
CA CYS A 129 4.41 -5.32 -9.10
C CYS A 129 4.01 -6.48 -10.04
N PRO A 130 3.60 -7.65 -9.49
CA PRO A 130 3.32 -8.82 -10.31
C PRO A 130 2.06 -8.66 -11.17
N GLU A 131 1.12 -7.82 -10.75
CA GLU A 131 -0.09 -7.48 -11.52
C GLU A 131 0.16 -6.43 -12.62
N GLY A 132 1.42 -6.00 -12.80
CA GLY A 132 1.80 -5.09 -13.86
C GLY A 132 1.54 -5.70 -15.26
N PRO A 133 1.14 -4.90 -16.27
CA PRO A 133 0.76 -5.42 -17.60
C PRO A 133 1.84 -6.27 -18.29
N GLU A 134 3.11 -5.92 -18.05
CA GLU A 134 4.29 -6.53 -18.66
C GLU A 134 4.79 -7.77 -17.89
N CYS A 135 4.17 -8.11 -16.77
CA CYS A 135 4.60 -9.18 -15.87
C CYS A 135 3.87 -10.50 -16.11
N SER A 136 3.16 -10.59 -17.22
CA SER A 136 2.48 -11.80 -17.68
C SER A 136 3.50 -12.93 -17.84
N GLU A 137 3.17 -14.11 -17.32
CA GLU A 137 3.98 -15.30 -17.57
C GLU A 137 4.01 -15.58 -19.09
N PRO A 138 5.18 -15.86 -19.68
CA PRO A 138 5.25 -16.29 -21.06
C PRO A 138 4.41 -17.55 -21.27
N ASP A 139 3.76 -17.65 -22.45
CA ASP A 139 3.09 -18.89 -22.83
C ASP A 139 4.09 -20.06 -22.79
N ASP A 140 3.67 -21.20 -22.23
CA ASP A 140 4.44 -22.44 -22.29
C ASP A 140 4.56 -22.84 -23.77
N ASP A 141 5.74 -22.61 -24.35
CA ASP A 141 6.05 -22.92 -25.74
C ASP A 141 6.11 -24.44 -26.00
N GLY A 142 5.84 -25.26 -24.98
CA GLY A 142 5.87 -26.72 -25.05
C GLY A 142 7.28 -27.28 -25.22
N SER A 143 8.31 -26.43 -25.31
CA SER A 143 9.70 -26.86 -25.44
C SER A 143 10.23 -27.45 -24.13
N HIS A 144 9.63 -27.05 -23.00
CA HIS A 144 9.95 -27.58 -21.66
C HIS A 144 9.27 -28.92 -21.35
N ALA A 145 8.26 -29.34 -22.11
CA ALA A 145 7.54 -30.60 -21.92
C ALA A 145 8.33 -31.86 -22.33
N SER A 146 9.58 -31.72 -22.78
CA SER A 146 10.37 -32.82 -23.34
C SER A 146 11.80 -32.90 -22.79
N HIS A 147 11.98 -32.82 -21.48
CA HIS A 147 13.09 -33.56 -20.89
C HIS A 147 12.68 -35.04 -20.86
N LYS A 148 12.85 -35.74 -21.99
CA LYS A 148 12.72 -37.20 -22.04
C LYS A 148 13.68 -37.76 -21.00
N ARG A 149 13.16 -38.16 -19.85
CA ARG A 149 13.95 -38.81 -18.81
C ARG A 149 14.54 -40.08 -19.41
N CYS A 150 15.82 -40.32 -19.18
CA CYS A 150 16.50 -41.50 -19.69
C CYS A 150 15.96 -42.73 -18.98
N HIS A 151 15.42 -43.68 -19.74
CA HIS A 151 14.91 -44.95 -19.25
C HIS A 151 15.54 -46.12 -20.01
N VAL A 152 15.85 -47.20 -19.27
CA VAL A 152 16.17 -48.52 -19.83
C VAL A 152 15.05 -49.47 -19.41
N GLY A 153 14.10 -49.71 -20.31
CA GLY A 153 12.87 -50.42 -19.98
C GLY A 153 12.02 -49.64 -18.96
N ALA A 154 11.67 -50.28 -17.85
CA ALA A 154 10.87 -49.67 -16.77
C ALA A 154 11.72 -48.90 -15.73
N MET A 155 13.05 -48.98 -15.82
CA MET A 155 13.96 -48.37 -14.84
C MET A 155 14.50 -47.03 -15.34
N THR A 156 14.84 -46.11 -14.44
CA THR A 156 15.57 -44.90 -14.83
C THR A 156 17.03 -45.26 -15.12
N CYS A 157 17.70 -44.51 -16.00
CA CYS A 157 19.11 -44.76 -16.30
C CYS A 157 20.02 -44.63 -15.07
N TRP A 158 19.64 -43.83 -14.07
CA TRP A 158 20.34 -43.74 -12.79
C TRP A 158 20.28 -45.08 -12.03
N ASP A 159 19.08 -45.65 -11.90
CA ASP A 159 18.88 -46.95 -11.22
C ASP A 159 19.61 -48.10 -11.93
N PHE A 160 19.78 -48.02 -13.26
CA PHE A 160 20.51 -49.02 -14.03
C PHE A 160 22.04 -48.91 -13.91
N SER A 161 22.56 -47.71 -13.59
CA SER A 161 24.01 -47.42 -13.56
C SER A 161 24.69 -47.72 -12.22
N LEU A 162 23.90 -47.91 -11.16
CA LEU A 162 24.38 -48.42 -9.86
C LEU A 162 24.44 -49.96 -9.86
#